data_AF-S9QQP2-F1
#
_entry.id   AF-S9QQP2-F1
#
_cell.length_a   1.000
_cell.length_b   1.000
_cell.length_c   1.000
_cell.angle_alpha   90.00
_cell.angle_beta   90.00
_cell.angle_gamma   90.00
#
_symmetry.space_group_name_H-M   'P 1'
#
loop_
_entity.id
_entity.type
_entity.pdbx_description
1 polymer ?
#
loop_
_entity_poly.entity_id
_entity_poly.type
_entity_poly.pdbx_seq_one_letter_code
_entity_poly.pdbx_strand_id
1 'polypeptide(L)'
;MPEPVLRRLSPSDPDLPAAFALIRRAFADIAPFIDPPSSVERMTVEDLRAGAAAGELWAIGAPPLACALLTPKGDALYLGRLAVAPEARRQGLARALLRQACVRARARGLARVTLGCRVELTGNHALFRSEGFHETHRETHPGYARPTSVWFEKRMTDPIEDDAAARHAEKMAKKKAARDRIMATKTEERGLIIVHTGKGKGKSSAAFGMIFRCIAHGMPCAVVQFIKGARAAGERDLIQRHFADLCEFHSMGEGFTWETQDRDRDIAAATAAWDKAKTLIRDPRHRMVLLDEINIALRYGYLDLEAVLTFLREEKPPATHVVLTGRNAHERLIEMADLATEMELLKHPFRSGVKAQPGVEF
;
A
#
# COMPACT_ATOMS: atom_id res chain seq x y z
N MET A 1 16.54 -3.39 2.42
CA MET A 1 17.77 -3.87 3.08
C MET A 1 18.84 -3.95 2.02
N PRO A 2 20.05 -3.42 2.23
CA PRO A 2 21.16 -3.58 1.30
C PRO A 2 21.46 -5.08 1.08
N GLU A 3 21.91 -5.45 -0.13
CA GLU A 3 22.29 -6.84 -0.40
C GLU A 3 23.45 -7.28 0.50
N PRO A 4 23.41 -8.51 1.05
CA PRO A 4 24.47 -8.99 1.92
C PRO A 4 25.77 -9.17 1.14
N VAL A 5 26.87 -8.62 1.66
CA VAL A 5 28.20 -8.74 1.07
C VAL A 5 28.73 -10.16 1.31
N LEU A 6 28.94 -10.90 0.21
CA LEU A 6 29.48 -12.26 0.20
C LEU A 6 30.99 -12.24 0.03
N ARG A 7 31.72 -12.99 0.87
CA ARG A 7 33.17 -13.14 0.84
C ARG A 7 33.57 -14.61 0.79
N ARG A 8 34.54 -14.96 -0.06
CA ARG A 8 35.16 -16.30 -0.06
C ARG A 8 36.26 -16.33 1.01
N LEU A 9 36.22 -17.33 1.89
CA LEU A 9 37.26 -17.59 2.88
C LEU A 9 38.31 -18.54 2.29
N SER A 10 39.57 -18.13 2.33
CA SER A 10 40.70 -18.99 1.96
C SER A 10 41.02 -20.02 3.06
N PRO A 11 41.78 -21.09 2.77
CA PRO A 11 42.19 -22.06 3.81
C PRO A 11 43.04 -21.45 4.94
N SER A 12 43.72 -20.33 4.68
CA SER A 12 44.51 -19.58 5.65
C SER A 12 43.80 -18.32 6.17
N ASP A 13 42.49 -18.18 5.92
CA ASP A 13 41.73 -17.00 6.33
C ASP A 13 41.63 -16.89 7.86
N PRO A 14 41.88 -15.72 8.46
CA PRO A 14 41.79 -15.54 9.91
C PRO A 14 40.38 -15.76 10.45
N ASP A 15 39.33 -15.61 9.63
CA ASP A 15 37.94 -15.84 10.04
C ASP A 15 37.53 -17.33 9.99
N LEU A 16 38.40 -18.24 9.55
CA LEU A 16 38.07 -19.66 9.41
C LEU A 16 37.69 -20.33 10.75
N PRO A 17 38.37 -20.06 11.89
CA PRO A 17 37.90 -20.52 13.20
C PRO A 17 36.53 -19.95 13.59
N ALA A 18 36.24 -18.70 13.25
CA ALA A 18 34.95 -18.08 13.52
C ALA A 18 33.82 -18.70 12.67
N ALA A 19 34.08 -19.00 11.40
CA ALA A 19 33.15 -19.75 10.56
C ALA A 19 32.91 -21.17 11.09
N PHE A 20 33.94 -21.85 11.59
CA PHE A 20 33.80 -23.15 12.24
C PHE A 20 32.93 -23.07 13.51
N ALA A 21 33.18 -22.08 14.37
CA ALA A 21 32.37 -21.84 15.56
C ALA A 21 30.90 -21.56 15.22
N LEU A 22 30.65 -20.78 14.16
CA LEU A 22 29.31 -20.54 13.63
C LEU A 22 28.63 -21.85 13.19
N ILE A 23 29.31 -22.69 12.42
CA ILE A 23 28.78 -24.00 11.99
C ILE A 23 28.43 -24.86 13.20
N ARG A 24 29.34 -24.98 14.18
CA ARG A 24 29.11 -25.74 15.41
C ARG A 24 27.87 -25.25 16.16
N ARG A 25 27.76 -23.94 16.38
CA ARG A 25 26.63 -23.31 17.07
C ARG A 25 25.32 -23.53 16.33
N ALA A 26 25.27 -23.22 15.03
CA ALA A 26 24.05 -23.35 14.23
C ALA A 26 23.56 -24.81 14.13
N PHE A 27 24.49 -25.78 14.12
CA PHE A 27 24.14 -27.20 14.09
C PHE A 27 23.78 -27.75 15.48
N ALA A 28 24.32 -27.20 16.56
CA ALA A 28 23.93 -27.57 17.93
C ALA A 28 22.45 -27.23 18.19
N ASP A 29 21.95 -26.09 17.70
CA ASP A 29 20.54 -25.71 17.83
C ASP A 29 19.56 -26.71 17.20
N ILE A 30 19.97 -27.37 16.13
CA ILE A 30 19.12 -28.34 15.40
C ILE A 30 19.31 -29.77 15.90
N ALA A 31 20.38 -30.06 16.66
CA ALA A 31 20.71 -31.41 17.12
C ALA A 31 19.57 -32.12 17.87
N PRO A 32 18.78 -31.46 18.74
CA PRO A 32 17.64 -32.08 19.41
C PRO A 32 16.50 -32.52 18.48
N PHE A 33 16.47 -32.01 17.25
CA PHE A 33 15.36 -32.20 16.31
C PHE A 33 15.68 -33.12 15.15
N ILE A 34 16.92 -33.65 15.07
CA ILE A 34 17.37 -34.49 13.95
C ILE A 34 17.83 -35.85 14.46
N ASP A 35 17.55 -36.88 13.66
CA ASP A 35 17.98 -38.25 13.95
C ASP A 35 18.24 -38.98 12.61
N PRO A 36 19.48 -39.42 12.32
CA PRO A 36 20.69 -39.43 13.17
C PRO A 36 21.36 -38.06 13.36
N PRO A 37 22.22 -37.94 14.40
CA PRO A 37 23.07 -36.77 14.62
C PRO A 37 23.86 -36.35 13.38
N SER A 38 24.16 -35.05 13.29
CA SER A 38 24.89 -34.49 12.15
C SER A 38 26.36 -34.89 12.18
N SER A 39 26.96 -35.14 11.02
CA SER A 39 28.41 -35.34 10.91
C SER A 39 29.24 -34.12 11.35
N VAL A 40 28.61 -32.95 11.48
CA VAL A 40 29.22 -31.73 12.04
C VAL A 40 29.67 -31.92 13.50
N GLU A 41 29.06 -32.85 14.25
CA GLU A 41 29.47 -33.13 15.63
C GLU A 41 30.89 -33.67 15.75
N ARG A 42 31.37 -34.36 14.71
CA ARG A 42 32.72 -34.94 14.62
C ARG A 42 33.68 -34.11 13.76
N MET A 43 33.22 -32.99 13.23
CA MET A 43 34.00 -32.13 12.34
C MET A 43 34.95 -31.24 13.15
N THR A 44 36.17 -31.08 12.63
CA THR A 44 37.22 -30.20 13.15
C THR A 44 37.37 -28.94 12.30
N VAL A 45 38.14 -27.97 12.80
CA VAL A 45 38.48 -26.78 12.01
C VAL A 45 39.41 -27.15 10.84
N GLU A 46 40.24 -28.19 10.99
CA GLU A 46 41.06 -28.79 9.94
C GLU A 46 40.20 -29.36 8.81
N ASP A 47 39.08 -30.02 9.13
CA ASP A 47 38.14 -30.49 8.11
C ASP A 47 37.51 -29.34 7.33
N LEU A 48 37.19 -28.23 8.01
CA LEU A 48 36.68 -27.03 7.35
C LEU A 48 37.73 -26.43 6.42
N ARG A 49 38.99 -26.38 6.88
CA ARG A 49 40.14 -25.90 6.11
C ARG A 49 40.38 -26.76 4.87
N ALA A 50 40.37 -28.08 5.02
CA ALA A 50 40.47 -29.02 3.90
C ALA A 50 39.30 -28.84 2.91
N GLY A 51 38.09 -28.64 3.42
CA GLY A 51 36.92 -28.31 2.61
C GLY A 51 37.09 -27.01 1.82
N ALA A 52 37.59 -25.95 2.44
CA ALA A 52 37.85 -24.67 1.78
C ALA A 52 38.93 -24.77 0.69
N ALA A 53 39.90 -25.67 0.86
CA ALA A 53 40.95 -25.95 -0.12
C ALA A 53 40.42 -26.76 -1.31
N ALA A 54 39.63 -27.80 -1.05
CA ALA A 54 39.04 -28.66 -2.09
C ALA A 54 37.85 -28.00 -2.82
N GLY A 55 37.27 -26.95 -2.26
CA GLY A 55 36.07 -26.28 -2.77
C GLY A 55 36.08 -24.78 -2.58
N GLU A 56 34.96 -24.23 -2.11
CA GLU A 56 34.82 -22.81 -1.77
C GLU A 56 34.02 -22.65 -0.49
N LEU A 57 34.61 -22.05 0.55
CA LEU A 57 33.89 -21.60 1.74
C LEU A 57 33.45 -20.15 1.52
N TRP A 58 32.14 -19.90 1.54
CA TRP A 58 31.56 -18.56 1.42
C TRP A 58 30.96 -18.12 2.75
N ALA A 59 31.15 -16.86 3.10
CA ALA A 59 30.67 -16.25 4.33
C ALA A 59 30.03 -14.88 4.08
N ILE A 60 29.18 -14.46 5.00
CA ILE A 60 28.57 -13.13 5.08
C ILE A 60 28.83 -12.57 6.47
N GLY A 61 29.33 -11.33 6.54
CA GLY A 61 29.72 -10.65 7.79
C GLY A 61 31.17 -10.87 8.19
N ALA A 62 31.68 -9.98 9.04
CA ALA A 62 32.99 -10.05 9.68
C ALA A 62 32.82 -9.60 11.15
N PRO A 63 32.78 -10.52 12.14
CA PRO A 63 32.91 -11.99 12.00
C PRO A 63 31.74 -12.64 11.23
N PRO A 64 31.92 -13.87 10.69
CA PRO A 64 30.87 -14.55 9.91
C PRO A 64 29.55 -14.73 10.67
N LEU A 65 28.45 -14.24 10.08
CA LEU A 65 27.07 -14.43 10.54
C LEU A 65 26.34 -15.54 9.76
N ALA A 66 26.78 -15.83 8.55
CA ALA A 66 26.31 -16.95 7.76
C ALA A 66 27.45 -17.53 6.91
N CYS A 67 27.45 -18.84 6.66
CA CYS A 67 28.41 -19.46 5.76
C CYS A 67 27.85 -20.72 5.07
N ALA A 68 28.47 -21.10 3.95
CA ALA A 68 28.21 -22.36 3.26
C ALA A 68 29.49 -22.87 2.58
N LEU A 69 29.65 -24.20 2.53
CA LEU A 69 30.74 -24.87 1.84
C LEU A 69 30.24 -25.41 0.50
N LEU A 70 30.90 -25.03 -0.59
CA LEU A 70 30.60 -25.47 -1.94
C LEU A 70 31.69 -26.45 -2.40
N THR A 71 31.31 -27.68 -2.71
CA THR A 71 32.25 -28.74 -3.11
C THR A 71 31.85 -29.30 -4.48
N PRO A 72 32.71 -29.23 -5.50
CA PRO A 72 32.43 -29.86 -6.79
C PRO A 72 32.30 -31.38 -6.64
N LYS A 73 31.28 -31.95 -7.29
CA LYS A 73 31.05 -33.40 -7.36
C LYS A 73 30.51 -33.76 -8.75
N GLY A 74 31.40 -34.26 -9.62
CA GLY A 74 31.03 -34.56 -11.01
C GLY A 74 30.49 -33.33 -11.74
N ASP A 75 29.28 -33.43 -12.27
CA ASP A 75 28.58 -32.35 -12.98
C ASP A 75 27.84 -31.36 -12.06
N ALA A 76 27.93 -31.55 -10.75
CA ALA A 76 27.20 -30.78 -9.75
C ALA A 76 28.12 -29.99 -8.80
N LEU A 77 27.62 -28.86 -8.28
CA LEU A 77 28.19 -28.19 -7.12
C LEU A 77 27.38 -28.53 -5.87
N TYR A 78 27.97 -29.30 -4.95
CA TYR A 78 27.33 -29.67 -3.70
C TYR A 78 27.43 -28.53 -2.69
N LEU A 79 26.29 -28.03 -2.21
CA LEU A 79 26.18 -27.06 -1.13
C LEU A 79 25.99 -27.82 0.19
N GLY A 80 27.02 -27.78 1.04
CA GLY A 80 27.01 -28.31 2.38
C GLY A 80 27.29 -27.24 3.43
N ARG A 81 27.18 -27.62 4.71
CA ARG A 81 27.53 -26.76 5.86
C ARG A 81 26.89 -25.37 5.84
N LEU A 82 25.65 -25.28 5.34
CA LEU A 82 24.86 -24.05 5.36
C LEU A 82 24.51 -23.71 6.81
N ALA A 83 25.10 -22.65 7.33
CA ALA A 83 24.91 -22.19 8.70
C ALA A 83 24.54 -20.70 8.71
N VAL A 84 23.57 -20.34 9.54
CA VAL A 84 23.18 -18.95 9.81
C VAL A 84 23.05 -18.77 11.31
N ALA A 85 23.68 -17.74 11.84
CA ALA A 85 23.63 -17.36 13.24
C ALA A 85 22.16 -17.18 13.68
N PRO A 86 21.75 -17.69 14.86
CA PRO A 86 20.37 -17.60 15.34
C PRO A 86 19.80 -16.17 15.28
N GLU A 87 20.60 -15.20 15.73
CA GLU A 87 20.34 -13.77 15.74
C GLU A 87 20.21 -13.14 14.34
N ALA A 88 20.76 -13.78 13.30
CA ALA A 88 20.75 -13.30 11.92
C ALA A 88 19.75 -14.04 11.00
N ARG A 89 18.93 -14.93 11.56
CA ARG A 89 17.89 -15.66 10.80
C ARG A 89 16.79 -14.71 10.31
N ARG A 90 16.08 -15.12 9.25
CA ARG A 90 15.00 -14.36 8.59
C ARG A 90 15.44 -13.03 7.95
N GLN A 91 16.74 -12.80 7.77
CA GLN A 91 17.30 -11.64 7.07
C GLN A 91 17.72 -11.94 5.63
N GLY A 92 17.38 -13.13 5.09
CA GLY A 92 17.71 -13.51 3.71
C GLY A 92 19.13 -14.06 3.50
N LEU A 93 19.93 -14.25 4.56
CA LEU A 93 21.33 -14.70 4.43
C LEU A 93 21.50 -16.11 3.83
N ALA A 94 20.63 -17.06 4.22
CA ALA A 94 20.65 -18.41 3.63
C ALA A 94 20.29 -18.39 2.14
N ARG A 95 19.34 -17.54 1.74
CA ARG A 95 18.96 -17.30 0.34
C ARG A 95 20.12 -16.75 -0.47
N ALA A 96 20.85 -15.77 0.07
CA ALA A 96 22.04 -15.24 -0.58
C ALA A 96 23.12 -16.32 -0.83
N LEU A 97 23.36 -17.20 0.15
CA LEU A 97 24.31 -18.32 -0.01
C LEU A 97 23.82 -19.38 -1.03
N LEU A 98 22.52 -19.68 -1.08
CA LEU A 98 21.93 -20.58 -2.09
C LEU A 98 22.09 -20.01 -3.51
N ARG A 99 21.81 -18.72 -3.69
CA ARG A 99 22.00 -18.01 -4.96
C ARG A 99 23.47 -17.96 -5.36
N GLN A 100 24.35 -17.71 -4.38
CA GLN A 100 25.80 -17.73 -4.62
C GLN A 100 26.26 -19.10 -5.13
N ALA A 101 25.75 -20.21 -4.57
CA ALA A 101 26.07 -21.54 -5.10
C ALA A 101 25.67 -21.70 -6.57
N CYS A 102 24.53 -21.15 -6.99
CA CYS A 102 24.12 -21.15 -8.39
C CYS A 102 25.05 -20.32 -9.28
N VAL A 103 25.43 -19.12 -8.83
CA VAL A 103 26.42 -18.28 -9.53
C VAL A 103 27.75 -19.02 -9.70
N ARG A 104 28.22 -19.69 -8.64
CA ARG A 104 29.48 -20.44 -8.67
C ARG A 104 29.42 -21.71 -9.52
N ALA A 105 28.29 -22.41 -9.53
CA ALA A 105 28.09 -23.56 -10.41
C ALA A 105 28.16 -23.16 -11.89
N ARG A 106 27.48 -22.06 -12.27
CA ARG A 106 27.55 -21.51 -13.64
C ARG A 106 28.96 -21.07 -14.03
N ALA A 107 29.64 -20.33 -13.15
CA ALA A 107 31.00 -19.88 -13.39
C ALA A 107 31.99 -21.04 -13.60
N ARG A 108 31.66 -22.23 -13.08
CA ARG A 108 32.44 -23.47 -13.23
C ARG A 108 31.94 -24.37 -14.37
N GLY A 109 30.91 -23.97 -15.12
CA GLY A 109 30.31 -24.77 -16.18
C GLY A 109 29.60 -26.04 -15.69
N LEU A 110 29.20 -26.08 -14.41
CA LEU A 110 28.51 -27.22 -13.81
C LEU A 110 27.02 -27.17 -14.15
N ALA A 111 26.40 -28.32 -14.36
CA ALA A 111 25.01 -28.43 -14.82
C ALA A 111 23.99 -28.14 -13.72
N ARG A 112 24.35 -28.32 -12.45
CA ARG A 112 23.40 -28.25 -11.33
C ARG A 112 24.06 -27.92 -9.99
N VAL A 113 23.26 -27.45 -9.04
CA VAL A 113 23.59 -27.35 -7.60
C VAL A 113 22.79 -28.41 -6.85
N THR A 114 23.43 -29.12 -5.92
CA THR A 114 22.78 -30.14 -5.09
C THR A 114 22.99 -29.88 -3.61
N LEU A 115 22.02 -30.29 -2.79
CA LEU A 115 22.14 -30.24 -1.32
C LEU A 115 21.30 -31.35 -0.68
N GLY A 116 21.71 -31.77 0.52
CA GLY A 116 20.98 -32.72 1.35
C GLY A 116 20.56 -32.09 2.68
N CYS A 117 19.35 -32.38 3.15
CA CYS A 117 18.81 -31.87 4.40
C CYS A 117 18.10 -32.97 5.20
N ARG A 118 18.08 -32.86 6.53
CA ARG A 118 17.38 -33.82 7.42
C ARG A 118 15.87 -33.73 7.23
N VAL A 119 15.17 -34.87 7.25
CA VAL A 119 13.73 -34.94 6.95
C VAL A 119 12.88 -34.07 7.89
N GLU A 120 13.35 -33.85 9.11
CA GLU A 120 12.69 -33.05 10.15
C GLU A 120 12.76 -31.53 9.89
N LEU A 121 13.72 -31.05 9.08
CA LEU A 121 13.96 -29.62 8.85
C LEU A 121 13.06 -29.04 7.75
N THR A 122 11.74 -29.15 7.93
CA THR A 122 10.75 -28.74 6.91
C THR A 122 10.81 -27.25 6.53
N GLY A 123 11.21 -26.37 7.46
CA GLY A 123 11.46 -24.96 7.16
C GLY A 123 12.59 -24.74 6.15
N ASN A 124 13.65 -25.56 6.20
CA ASN A 124 14.73 -25.53 5.22
C ASN A 124 14.25 -26.04 3.86
N HIS A 125 13.43 -27.11 3.85
CA HIS A 125 12.83 -27.62 2.61
C HIS A 125 11.97 -26.56 1.91
N ALA A 126 11.18 -25.80 2.67
CA ALA A 126 10.38 -24.70 2.14
C ALA A 126 11.26 -23.59 1.54
N LEU A 127 12.36 -23.23 2.22
CA LEU A 127 13.34 -22.30 1.68
C LEU A 127 13.94 -22.79 0.36
N PHE A 128 14.41 -24.04 0.30
CA PHE A 128 15.01 -24.59 -0.92
C PHE A 128 14.03 -24.58 -2.10
N ARG A 129 12.78 -25.00 -1.88
CA ARG A 129 11.72 -24.93 -2.90
C ARG A 129 11.44 -23.50 -3.35
N SER A 130 11.43 -22.53 -2.42
CA SER A 130 11.26 -21.12 -2.78
C SER A 130 12.40 -20.54 -3.62
N GLU A 131 13.61 -21.11 -3.50
CA GLU A 131 14.77 -20.77 -4.34
C GLU A 131 14.83 -21.60 -5.63
N GLY A 132 13.77 -22.35 -5.95
CA GLY A 132 13.67 -23.15 -7.18
C GLY A 132 14.45 -24.46 -7.16
N PHE A 133 14.81 -24.98 -5.99
CA PHE A 133 15.30 -26.35 -5.87
C PHE A 133 14.13 -27.32 -5.80
N HIS A 134 14.20 -28.44 -6.51
CA HIS A 134 13.23 -29.53 -6.41
C HIS A 134 13.83 -30.74 -5.68
N GLU A 135 12.96 -31.46 -5.00
CA GLU A 135 13.30 -32.72 -4.34
C GLU A 135 13.56 -33.79 -5.40
N THR A 136 14.67 -34.53 -5.27
CA THR A 136 15.07 -35.57 -6.23
C THR A 136 14.84 -36.97 -5.68
N HIS A 137 15.32 -37.22 -4.46
CA HIS A 137 15.21 -38.50 -3.78
C HIS A 137 15.40 -38.32 -2.27
N ARG A 138 15.17 -39.40 -1.52
CA ARG A 138 15.42 -39.46 -0.08
C ARG A 138 16.39 -40.60 0.21
N GLU A 139 17.27 -40.38 1.19
CA GLU A 139 18.27 -41.36 1.63
C GLU A 139 18.05 -41.78 3.07
N THR A 140 18.50 -43.01 3.38
CA THR A 140 18.44 -43.62 4.70
C THR A 140 19.86 -43.90 5.18
N HIS A 141 20.21 -43.40 6.37
CA HIS A 141 21.51 -43.72 6.97
C HIS A 141 21.53 -45.21 7.40
N PRO A 142 22.70 -45.86 7.39
CA PRO A 142 22.83 -47.24 7.89
C PRO A 142 22.27 -47.38 9.31
N GLY A 143 21.49 -48.44 9.53
CA GLY A 143 20.84 -48.71 10.83
C GLY A 143 19.47 -48.06 11.04
N TYR A 144 18.97 -47.28 10.08
CA TYR A 144 17.65 -46.66 10.13
C TYR A 144 16.67 -47.36 9.19
N ALA A 145 15.42 -47.55 9.63
CA ALA A 145 14.35 -48.15 8.81
C ALA A 145 13.57 -47.12 7.97
N ARG A 146 13.72 -45.82 8.25
CA ARG A 146 13.03 -44.70 7.58
C ARG A 146 14.03 -43.81 6.85
N PRO A 147 13.62 -43.10 5.77
CA PRO A 147 14.42 -42.03 5.21
C PRO A 147 14.75 -40.97 6.26
N THR A 148 16.01 -40.54 6.25
CA THR A 148 16.60 -39.62 7.24
C THR A 148 17.11 -38.35 6.58
N SER A 149 17.21 -38.31 5.26
CA SER A 149 17.55 -37.09 4.51
C SER A 149 16.79 -36.97 3.20
N VAL A 150 16.50 -35.73 2.81
CA VAL A 150 15.90 -35.33 1.54
C VAL A 150 16.95 -34.61 0.72
N TRP A 151 17.11 -35.01 -0.53
CA TRP A 151 18.05 -34.41 -1.48
C TRP A 151 17.33 -33.50 -2.46
N PHE A 152 17.93 -32.33 -2.70
CA PHE A 152 17.42 -31.30 -3.58
C PHE A 152 18.43 -30.98 -4.67
N GLU A 153 17.94 -30.67 -5.87
CA GLU A 153 18.77 -30.12 -6.95
C GLU A 153 18.12 -28.89 -7.59
N LYS A 154 18.94 -28.06 -8.24
CA LYS A 154 18.52 -26.99 -9.15
C LYS A 154 19.39 -27.02 -10.39
N ARG A 155 18.80 -27.00 -11.58
CA ARG A 155 19.58 -27.04 -12.84
C ARG A 155 20.00 -25.63 -13.23
N MET A 156 21.21 -25.49 -13.75
CA MET A 156 21.74 -24.20 -14.16
C MET A 156 21.10 -23.67 -15.46
N THR A 157 20.42 -24.54 -16.19
CA THR A 157 19.54 -24.23 -17.34
C THR A 157 18.22 -23.59 -16.93
N ASP A 158 17.86 -23.64 -15.65
CA ASP A 158 16.63 -23.00 -15.17
C ASP A 158 16.79 -21.46 -15.23
N PRO A 159 15.79 -20.72 -15.74
CA PRO A 159 15.86 -19.27 -15.87
C PRO A 159 16.21 -18.59 -14.54
N ILE A 160 17.11 -17.62 -14.57
CA ILE A 160 17.49 -16.80 -13.40
C ILE A 160 16.29 -15.91 -13.02
N GLU A 161 16.12 -15.60 -11.72
CA GLU A 161 15.13 -14.63 -11.20
C GLU A 161 15.21 -13.23 -11.85
N ASP A 162 16.24 -12.91 -12.63
CA ASP A 162 16.30 -11.72 -13.50
C ASP A 162 15.10 -11.66 -14.48
N ASP A 163 14.58 -12.82 -14.89
CA ASP A 163 13.38 -12.91 -15.72
C ASP A 163 12.09 -12.55 -14.97
N ALA A 164 12.06 -12.67 -13.63
CA ALA A 164 10.91 -12.20 -12.83
C ALA A 164 10.87 -10.68 -12.70
N ALA A 165 12.04 -10.03 -12.58
CA ALA A 165 12.16 -8.57 -12.59
C ALA A 165 11.81 -7.99 -13.97
N ALA A 166 12.28 -8.61 -15.05
CA ALA A 166 11.93 -8.24 -16.42
C ALA A 166 10.42 -8.41 -16.70
N ARG A 167 9.82 -9.55 -16.29
CA ARG A 167 8.36 -9.77 -16.39
C ARG A 167 7.54 -8.77 -15.56
N HIS A 168 8.04 -8.36 -14.39
CA HIS A 168 7.39 -7.31 -13.60
C HIS A 168 7.49 -5.94 -14.28
N ALA A 169 8.67 -5.58 -14.81
CA ALA A 169 8.89 -4.33 -15.55
C ALA A 169 8.00 -4.26 -16.80
N GLU A 170 7.90 -5.33 -17.58
CA GLU A 170 7.04 -5.41 -18.76
C GLU A 170 5.55 -5.29 -18.39
N LYS A 171 5.12 -5.94 -17.30
CA LYS A 171 3.75 -5.81 -16.77
C LYS A 171 3.44 -4.37 -16.36
N MET A 172 4.38 -3.68 -15.72
CA MET A 172 4.22 -2.27 -15.35
C MET A 172 4.24 -1.35 -16.57
N ALA A 173 5.10 -1.61 -17.56
CA ALA A 173 5.13 -0.88 -18.81
C ALA A 173 3.81 -1.00 -19.59
N LYS A 174 3.23 -2.21 -19.66
CA LYS A 174 1.90 -2.44 -20.26
C LYS A 174 0.79 -1.68 -19.52
N LYS A 175 0.80 -1.70 -18.18
CA LYS A 175 -0.13 -0.90 -17.36
C LYS A 175 0.03 0.60 -17.59
N LYS A 176 1.28 1.08 -17.68
CA LYS A 176 1.57 2.48 -17.98
C LYS A 176 1.07 2.86 -19.36
N ALA A 177 1.38 2.09 -20.40
CA ALA A 177 0.91 2.35 -21.76
C ALA A 177 -0.63 2.35 -21.86
N ALA A 178 -1.31 1.43 -21.17
CA ALA A 178 -2.76 1.43 -21.09
C ALA A 178 -3.30 2.68 -20.37
N ARG A 179 -2.67 3.08 -19.25
CA ARG A 179 -3.03 4.31 -18.52
C ARG A 179 -2.79 5.56 -19.37
N ASP A 180 -1.66 5.64 -20.07
CA ASP A 180 -1.32 6.75 -20.95
C ASP A 180 -2.32 6.89 -22.10
N ARG A 181 -2.76 5.77 -22.71
CA ARG A 181 -3.83 5.79 -23.72
C ARG A 181 -5.16 6.28 -23.16
N ILE A 182 -5.53 5.87 -21.95
CA ILE A 182 -6.74 6.38 -21.28
C ILE A 182 -6.61 7.89 -21.05
N MET A 183 -5.48 8.34 -20.51
CA MET A 183 -5.24 9.76 -20.22
C MET A 183 -5.17 10.62 -21.48
N ALA A 184 -4.67 10.09 -22.60
CA ALA A 184 -4.61 10.81 -23.88
C ALA A 184 -6.00 11.25 -24.39
N THR A 185 -7.07 10.57 -23.97
CA THR A 185 -8.46 10.94 -24.29
C THR A 185 -9.10 11.94 -23.32
N LYS A 186 -8.40 12.34 -22.25
CA LYS A 186 -8.91 13.21 -21.19
C LYS A 186 -8.30 14.60 -21.30
N THR A 187 -8.71 15.34 -22.33
CA THR A 187 -8.14 16.66 -22.67
C THR A 187 -9.05 17.84 -22.30
N GLU A 188 -10.29 17.58 -21.91
CA GLU A 188 -11.26 18.63 -21.61
C GLU A 188 -11.07 19.18 -20.20
N GLU A 189 -10.91 20.50 -20.10
CA GLU A 189 -10.96 21.23 -18.84
C GLU A 189 -12.23 22.08 -18.79
N ARG A 190 -13.11 21.79 -17.83
CA ARG A 190 -14.32 22.58 -17.57
C ARG A 190 -14.71 22.57 -16.10
N GLY A 191 -15.58 23.51 -15.75
CA GLY A 191 -16.31 23.56 -14.50
C GLY A 191 -17.27 22.37 -14.41
N LEU A 192 -17.36 21.81 -13.21
CA LEU A 192 -18.09 20.58 -12.92
C LEU A 192 -19.23 20.85 -11.95
N ILE A 193 -20.35 20.17 -12.14
CA ILE A 193 -21.44 20.08 -11.16
C ILE A 193 -21.21 18.82 -10.34
N ILE A 194 -21.05 18.98 -9.04
CA ILE A 194 -20.64 17.91 -8.13
C ILE A 194 -21.68 17.76 -7.02
N VAL A 195 -22.13 16.54 -6.76
CA VAL A 195 -23.12 16.24 -5.74
C VAL A 195 -22.54 15.30 -4.68
N HIS A 196 -22.61 15.70 -3.42
CA HIS A 196 -22.29 14.86 -2.26
C HIS A 196 -23.55 14.62 -1.43
N THR A 197 -24.09 13.39 -1.53
CA THR A 197 -25.34 12.96 -0.90
C THR A 197 -25.13 11.77 0.03
N GLY A 198 -26.21 11.17 0.52
CA GLY A 198 -26.19 9.97 1.36
C GLY A 198 -26.36 10.22 2.85
N LYS A 199 -26.70 9.15 3.56
CA LYS A 199 -27.04 9.17 4.99
C LYS A 199 -25.82 9.31 5.91
N GLY A 200 -24.64 8.94 5.41
CA GLY A 200 -23.39 8.91 6.15
C GLY A 200 -22.76 10.28 6.41
N LYS A 201 -21.83 10.32 7.37
CA LYS A 201 -20.98 11.49 7.63
C LYS A 201 -19.97 11.66 6.50
N GLY A 202 -19.72 12.91 6.12
CA GLY A 202 -18.59 13.26 5.26
C GLY A 202 -18.90 14.28 4.15
N LYS A 203 -20.18 14.52 3.84
CA LYS A 203 -20.62 15.29 2.66
C LYS A 203 -20.03 16.70 2.64
N SER A 204 -20.33 17.48 3.68
CA SER A 204 -19.82 18.83 3.84
C SER A 204 -18.30 18.84 4.01
N SER A 205 -17.71 17.92 4.79
CA SER A 205 -16.25 17.89 4.97
C SER A 205 -15.49 17.58 3.67
N ALA A 206 -16.03 16.72 2.80
CA ALA A 206 -15.45 16.46 1.48
C ALA A 206 -15.54 17.68 0.59
N ALA A 207 -16.69 18.38 0.60
CA ALA A 207 -16.89 19.62 -0.13
C ALA A 207 -15.98 20.76 0.37
N PHE A 208 -15.85 20.94 1.69
CA PHE A 208 -14.88 21.86 2.28
C PHE A 208 -13.43 21.48 1.94
N GLY A 209 -13.11 20.19 1.86
CA GLY A 209 -11.82 19.73 1.35
C GLY A 209 -11.52 20.21 -0.07
N MET A 210 -12.54 20.36 -0.93
CA MET A 210 -12.40 20.96 -2.25
C MET A 210 -12.19 22.47 -2.19
N ILE A 211 -12.93 23.18 -1.33
CA ILE A 211 -12.73 24.61 -1.07
C ILE A 211 -11.30 24.88 -0.58
N PHE A 212 -10.80 24.11 0.39
CA PHE A 212 -9.43 24.25 0.88
C PHE A 212 -8.39 23.95 -0.20
N ARG A 213 -8.69 23.07 -1.17
CA ARG A 213 -7.83 22.85 -2.32
C ARG A 213 -7.81 24.08 -3.25
N CYS A 214 -8.95 24.74 -3.48
CA CYS A 214 -8.99 26.02 -4.21
C CYS A 214 -8.14 27.08 -3.50
N ILE A 215 -8.34 27.25 -2.19
CA ILE A 215 -7.57 28.19 -1.36
C ILE A 215 -6.06 27.88 -1.44
N ALA A 216 -5.66 26.62 -1.34
CA ALA A 216 -4.25 26.21 -1.43
C ALA A 216 -3.62 26.52 -2.81
N HIS A 217 -4.43 26.63 -3.87
CA HIS A 217 -3.99 27.05 -5.20
C HIS A 217 -4.19 28.55 -5.47
N GLY A 218 -4.59 29.35 -4.47
CA GLY A 218 -4.89 30.78 -4.64
C GLY A 218 -6.07 31.06 -5.57
N MET A 219 -6.96 30.09 -5.76
CA MET A 219 -8.13 30.21 -6.63
C MET A 219 -9.30 30.77 -5.81
N PRO A 220 -9.88 31.93 -6.20
CA PRO A 220 -11.02 32.47 -5.48
C PRO A 220 -12.21 31.50 -5.51
N CYS A 221 -12.91 31.38 -4.40
CA CYS A 221 -14.06 30.49 -4.24
C CYS A 221 -15.11 31.10 -3.32
N ALA A 222 -16.27 30.45 -3.21
CA ALA A 222 -17.32 30.91 -2.30
C ALA A 222 -18.08 29.75 -1.68
N VAL A 223 -18.68 30.01 -0.52
CA VAL A 223 -19.52 29.05 0.23
C VAL A 223 -20.83 29.72 0.59
N VAL A 224 -21.94 29.04 0.29
CA VAL A 224 -23.29 29.37 0.77
C VAL A 224 -23.84 28.17 1.51
N GLN A 225 -24.19 28.35 2.78
CA GLN A 225 -24.87 27.32 3.58
C GLN A 225 -26.35 27.65 3.66
N PHE A 226 -27.24 26.68 3.41
CA PHE A 226 -28.70 26.91 3.34
C PHE A 226 -29.44 26.68 4.67
N ILE A 227 -28.92 25.79 5.54
CA ILE A 227 -29.65 25.29 6.73
C ILE A 227 -28.67 25.08 7.90
N LYS A 228 -27.81 26.07 8.21
CA LYS A 228 -26.89 25.96 9.35
C LYS A 228 -27.22 27.02 10.40
N GLY A 229 -27.66 26.56 11.57
CA GLY A 229 -27.96 27.42 12.73
C GLY A 229 -26.71 28.01 13.38
N ALA A 230 -26.91 28.78 14.45
CA ALA A 230 -25.88 29.61 15.11
C ALA A 230 -24.67 28.89 15.76
N ARG A 231 -24.48 27.58 15.54
CA ARG A 231 -23.32 26.85 16.08
C ARG A 231 -22.04 27.25 15.35
N ALA A 232 -20.95 27.38 16.12
CA ALA A 232 -19.61 27.58 15.56
C ALA A 232 -19.28 26.48 14.56
N ALA A 233 -18.75 26.87 13.41
CA ALA A 233 -18.29 25.95 12.36
C ALA A 233 -16.80 26.22 12.16
N GLY A 234 -15.95 25.24 12.52
CA GLY A 234 -14.50 25.40 12.43
C GLY A 234 -14.02 25.83 11.05
N GLU A 235 -14.65 25.34 9.97
CA GLU A 235 -14.31 25.71 8.59
C GLU A 235 -14.61 27.19 8.29
N ARG A 236 -15.76 27.69 8.74
CA ARG A 236 -16.15 29.11 8.57
C ARG A 236 -15.16 30.00 9.29
N ASP A 237 -14.91 29.71 10.56
CA ASP A 237 -14.07 30.55 11.40
C ASP A 237 -12.61 30.58 10.88
N LEU A 238 -12.11 29.45 10.37
CA LEU A 238 -10.81 29.38 9.70
C LEU A 238 -10.78 30.26 8.44
N ILE A 239 -11.79 30.12 7.56
CA ILE A 239 -11.87 30.88 6.31
C ILE A 239 -11.97 32.38 6.58
N GLN A 240 -12.87 32.80 7.46
CA GLN A 240 -13.09 34.22 7.74
C GLN A 240 -11.88 34.89 8.40
N ARG A 241 -11.12 34.15 9.22
CA ARG A 241 -9.93 34.71 9.90
C ARG A 241 -8.71 34.81 8.99
N HIS A 242 -8.54 33.87 8.05
CA HIS A 242 -7.26 33.72 7.35
C HIS A 242 -7.35 33.79 5.82
N PHE A 243 -8.55 33.68 5.25
CA PHE A 243 -8.75 33.51 3.81
C PHE A 243 -9.99 34.25 3.29
N ALA A 244 -10.44 35.29 3.98
CA ALA A 244 -11.66 36.04 3.61
C ALA A 244 -11.53 36.79 2.27
N ASP A 245 -10.30 37.07 1.85
CA ASP A 245 -9.94 37.66 0.56
C ASP A 245 -10.03 36.64 -0.60
N LEU A 246 -9.84 35.36 -0.30
CA LEU A 246 -9.91 34.27 -1.28
C LEU A 246 -11.25 33.53 -1.28
N CYS A 247 -11.95 33.48 -0.16
CA CYS A 247 -13.18 32.71 -0.02
C CYS A 247 -14.30 33.51 0.64
N GLU A 248 -15.27 33.95 -0.17
CA GLU A 248 -16.52 34.53 0.33
C GLU A 248 -17.34 33.47 1.07
N PHE A 249 -17.79 33.75 2.29
CA PHE A 249 -18.54 32.79 3.11
C PHE A 249 -19.86 33.39 3.59
N HIS A 250 -20.97 32.74 3.23
CA HIS A 250 -22.33 33.12 3.59
C HIS A 250 -23.04 31.98 4.32
N SER A 251 -23.22 32.14 5.64
CA SER A 251 -24.13 31.30 6.42
C SER A 251 -25.53 31.88 6.32
N MET A 252 -26.43 31.18 5.63
CA MET A 252 -27.82 31.58 5.44
C MET A 252 -28.74 30.51 6.05
N GLY A 253 -29.88 30.91 6.59
CA GLY A 253 -30.82 30.01 7.27
C GLY A 253 -30.82 30.16 8.80
N GLU A 254 -31.95 29.81 9.42
CA GLU A 254 -32.17 29.97 10.87
C GLU A 254 -31.80 28.73 11.70
N GLY A 255 -31.42 27.62 11.06
CA GLY A 255 -31.17 26.34 11.71
C GLY A 255 -32.08 25.23 11.18
N PHE A 256 -32.13 24.10 11.88
CA PHE A 256 -33.07 23.03 11.50
C PHE A 256 -34.49 23.39 11.94
N THR A 257 -35.45 23.09 11.07
CA THR A 257 -36.90 23.37 11.18
C THR A 257 -37.62 22.71 12.35
N TRP A 258 -36.91 21.92 13.17
CA TRP A 258 -37.42 21.40 14.43
C TRP A 258 -37.52 22.48 15.52
N GLU A 259 -36.76 23.58 15.39
CA GLU A 259 -36.75 24.70 16.35
C GLU A 259 -37.63 25.87 15.89
N THR A 260 -37.77 26.10 14.58
CA THR A 260 -38.63 27.13 13.98
C THR A 260 -39.72 26.46 13.13
N GLN A 261 -40.95 26.42 13.65
CA GLN A 261 -42.12 25.85 12.95
C GLN A 261 -42.73 26.82 11.91
N ASP A 262 -41.90 27.56 11.17
CA ASP A 262 -42.36 28.57 10.20
C ASP A 262 -41.80 28.27 8.81
N ARG A 263 -42.63 27.57 8.01
CA ARG A 263 -42.31 27.17 6.64
C ARG A 263 -42.06 28.36 5.73
N ASP A 264 -42.77 29.48 5.91
CA ASP A 264 -42.65 30.64 5.03
C ASP A 264 -41.30 31.34 5.27
N ARG A 265 -40.84 31.38 6.53
CA ARG A 265 -39.47 31.83 6.86
C ARG A 265 -38.40 30.93 6.27
N ASP A 266 -38.57 29.61 6.35
CA ASP A 266 -37.62 28.67 5.74
C ASP A 266 -37.52 28.87 4.21
N ILE A 267 -38.66 29.05 3.54
CA ILE A 267 -38.72 29.36 2.11
C ILE A 267 -38.01 30.67 1.81
N ALA A 268 -38.27 31.73 2.59
CA ALA A 268 -37.64 33.03 2.40
C ALA A 268 -36.11 32.95 2.59
N ALA A 269 -35.65 32.26 3.63
CA ALA A 269 -34.23 32.09 3.90
C ALA A 269 -33.53 31.25 2.81
N ALA A 270 -34.15 30.15 2.38
CA ALA A 270 -33.63 29.33 1.29
C ALA A 270 -33.58 30.11 -0.03
N THR A 271 -34.60 30.91 -0.33
CA THR A 271 -34.66 31.77 -1.52
C THR A 271 -33.56 32.82 -1.49
N ALA A 272 -33.35 33.52 -0.37
CA ALA A 272 -32.28 34.49 -0.22
C ALA A 272 -30.88 33.85 -0.35
N ALA A 273 -30.69 32.66 0.23
CA ALA A 273 -29.47 31.87 0.06
C ALA A 273 -29.24 31.51 -1.42
N TRP A 274 -30.31 31.11 -2.12
CA TRP A 274 -30.25 30.80 -3.55
C TRP A 274 -29.93 32.02 -4.41
N ASP A 275 -30.51 33.18 -4.13
CA ASP A 275 -30.19 34.43 -4.85
C ASP A 275 -28.73 34.84 -4.69
N LYS A 276 -28.18 34.70 -3.47
CA LYS A 276 -26.75 34.93 -3.23
C LYS A 276 -25.90 33.88 -3.95
N ALA A 277 -26.28 32.60 -3.93
CA ALA A 277 -25.60 31.54 -4.67
C ALA A 277 -25.55 31.83 -6.18
N LYS A 278 -26.67 32.23 -6.79
CA LYS A 278 -26.71 32.61 -8.22
C LYS A 278 -25.73 33.73 -8.53
N THR A 279 -25.67 34.75 -7.66
CA THR A 279 -24.74 35.88 -7.82
C THR A 279 -23.28 35.40 -7.79
N LEU A 280 -22.92 34.55 -6.83
CA LEU A 280 -21.57 34.00 -6.69
C LEU A 280 -21.19 33.07 -7.84
N ILE A 281 -22.12 32.24 -8.32
CA ILE A 281 -21.90 31.31 -9.43
C ILE A 281 -21.66 32.06 -10.74
N ARG A 282 -22.43 33.13 -11.00
CA ARG A 282 -22.27 33.94 -12.22
C ARG A 282 -20.97 34.73 -12.24
N ASP A 283 -20.39 35.03 -11.08
CA ASP A 283 -19.12 35.76 -10.99
C ASP A 283 -17.95 34.87 -11.43
N PRO A 284 -17.31 35.16 -12.59
CA PRO A 284 -16.26 34.32 -13.13
C PRO A 284 -14.97 34.33 -12.30
N ARG A 285 -14.85 35.22 -11.30
CA ARG A 285 -13.73 35.21 -10.35
C ARG A 285 -13.74 33.95 -9.49
N HIS A 286 -14.91 33.43 -9.16
CA HIS A 286 -15.04 32.22 -8.36
C HIS A 286 -14.81 30.97 -9.21
N ARG A 287 -13.70 30.27 -8.96
CA ARG A 287 -13.42 28.98 -9.57
C ARG A 287 -14.34 27.89 -9.03
N MET A 288 -14.78 28.01 -7.78
CA MET A 288 -15.68 27.05 -7.14
C MET A 288 -16.68 27.74 -6.22
N VAL A 289 -17.94 27.31 -6.28
CA VAL A 289 -18.99 27.69 -5.34
C VAL A 289 -19.58 26.44 -4.67
N LEU A 290 -19.52 26.40 -3.35
CA LEU A 290 -20.12 25.35 -2.52
C LEU A 290 -21.51 25.79 -2.04
N LEU A 291 -22.52 25.00 -2.38
CA LEU A 291 -23.90 25.08 -1.92
C LEU A 291 -24.13 23.99 -0.86
N ASP A 292 -23.76 24.30 0.38
CA ASP A 292 -23.83 23.36 1.49
C ASP A 292 -25.28 23.21 1.99
N GLU A 293 -25.73 21.96 2.08
CA GLU A 293 -27.07 21.54 2.51
C GLU A 293 -28.24 21.99 1.62
N ILE A 294 -27.97 22.43 0.39
CA ILE A 294 -29.02 22.77 -0.60
C ILE A 294 -29.95 21.59 -0.92
N ASN A 295 -29.44 20.35 -0.87
CA ASN A 295 -30.27 19.16 -1.13
C ASN A 295 -31.41 19.03 -0.12
N ILE A 296 -31.20 19.50 1.11
CA ILE A 296 -32.24 19.49 2.14
C ILE A 296 -33.31 20.53 1.81
N ALA A 297 -32.93 21.73 1.35
CA ALA A 297 -33.88 22.77 0.93
C ALA A 297 -34.74 22.31 -0.26
N LEU A 298 -34.12 21.63 -1.23
CA LEU A 298 -34.83 21.01 -2.36
C LEU A 298 -35.77 19.90 -1.91
N ARG A 299 -35.33 19.02 -1.00
CA ARG A 299 -36.15 17.91 -0.49
C ARG A 299 -37.42 18.40 0.21
N TYR A 300 -37.35 19.49 0.97
CA TYR A 300 -38.51 20.04 1.68
C TYR A 300 -39.37 20.96 0.81
N GLY A 301 -38.99 21.18 -0.45
CA GLY A 301 -39.69 22.05 -1.39
C GLY A 301 -39.60 23.53 -1.02
N TYR A 302 -38.50 23.95 -0.38
CA TYR A 302 -38.21 25.36 -0.11
C TYR A 302 -37.63 26.08 -1.33
N LEU A 303 -37.08 25.30 -2.27
CA LEU A 303 -36.61 25.75 -3.56
C LEU A 303 -37.27 24.90 -4.64
N ASP A 304 -37.62 25.53 -5.75
CA ASP A 304 -38.04 24.84 -6.95
C ASP A 304 -36.84 24.14 -7.61
N LEU A 305 -36.96 22.83 -7.79
CA LEU A 305 -35.93 22.02 -8.44
C LEU A 305 -35.71 22.45 -9.89
N GLU A 306 -36.78 22.75 -10.63
CA GLU A 306 -36.64 23.10 -12.05
C GLU A 306 -35.89 24.40 -12.23
N ALA A 307 -36.17 25.40 -11.39
CA ALA A 307 -35.41 26.64 -11.37
C ALA A 307 -33.91 26.40 -11.11
N VAL A 308 -33.55 25.49 -10.18
CA VAL A 308 -32.14 25.15 -9.89
C VAL A 308 -31.48 24.44 -11.07
N LEU A 309 -32.14 23.43 -11.65
CA LEU A 309 -31.61 22.69 -12.80
C LEU A 309 -31.42 23.59 -14.03
N THR A 310 -32.39 24.47 -14.29
CA THR A 310 -32.35 25.43 -15.41
C THR A 310 -31.19 26.39 -15.24
N PHE A 311 -31.05 27.00 -14.06
CA PHE A 311 -29.95 27.90 -13.75
C PHE A 311 -28.58 27.23 -13.92
N LEU A 312 -28.40 26.03 -13.39
CA LEU A 312 -27.11 25.32 -13.49
C LEU A 312 -26.74 24.95 -14.93
N ARG A 313 -27.74 24.73 -15.79
CA ARG A 313 -27.53 24.41 -17.21
C ARG A 313 -27.25 25.65 -18.05
N GLU A 314 -27.97 26.73 -17.81
CA GLU A 314 -28.01 27.90 -18.70
C GLU A 314 -27.10 29.05 -18.25
N GLU A 315 -26.88 29.17 -16.93
CA GLU A 315 -26.26 30.37 -16.36
C GLU A 315 -24.92 30.09 -15.66
N LYS A 316 -24.62 28.83 -15.31
CA LYS A 316 -23.33 28.47 -14.70
C LYS A 316 -22.20 28.70 -15.70
N PRO A 317 -21.20 29.54 -15.39
CA PRO A 317 -20.07 29.76 -16.30
C PRO A 317 -19.33 28.45 -16.62
N PRO A 318 -18.76 28.31 -17.84
CA PRO A 318 -18.14 27.06 -18.26
C PRO A 318 -17.00 26.59 -17.36
N ALA A 319 -16.26 27.53 -16.73
CA ALA A 319 -15.11 27.25 -15.88
C ALA A 319 -15.46 27.11 -14.37
N THR A 320 -16.66 27.48 -13.94
CA THR A 320 -17.01 27.47 -12.51
C THR A 320 -17.47 26.07 -12.09
N HIS A 321 -16.84 25.54 -11.04
CA HIS A 321 -17.30 24.34 -10.34
C HIS A 321 -18.42 24.70 -9.36
N VAL A 322 -19.47 23.89 -9.31
CA VAL A 322 -20.55 24.03 -8.33
C VAL A 322 -20.70 22.73 -7.56
N VAL A 323 -20.55 22.78 -6.25
CA VAL A 323 -20.62 21.61 -5.36
C VAL A 323 -21.89 21.72 -4.52
N LEU A 324 -22.76 20.72 -4.60
CA LEU A 324 -24.03 20.65 -3.87
C LEU A 324 -23.94 19.54 -2.83
N THR A 325 -24.28 19.85 -1.58
CA THR A 325 -24.26 18.85 -0.51
C THR A 325 -25.62 18.69 0.15
N GLY A 326 -25.73 17.61 0.90
CA GLY A 326 -26.83 17.35 1.82
C GLY A 326 -27.49 16.02 1.52
N ARG A 327 -28.32 15.55 2.44
CA ARG A 327 -28.97 14.24 2.32
C ARG A 327 -30.03 14.28 1.22
N ASN A 328 -30.28 13.13 0.59
CA ASN A 328 -31.42 12.92 -0.32
C ASN A 328 -31.42 13.88 -1.53
N ALA A 329 -30.28 14.07 -2.18
CA ALA A 329 -30.24 14.74 -3.49
C ALA A 329 -31.27 14.14 -4.46
N HIS A 330 -31.99 15.00 -5.19
CA HIS A 330 -33.00 14.58 -6.15
C HIS A 330 -32.35 13.83 -7.33
N GLU A 331 -32.99 12.78 -7.86
CA GLU A 331 -32.44 11.94 -8.94
C GLU A 331 -32.05 12.77 -10.16
N ARG A 332 -32.94 13.66 -10.62
CA ARG A 332 -32.66 14.59 -11.72
C ARG A 332 -31.45 15.51 -11.51
N LEU A 333 -31.14 15.86 -10.25
CA LEU A 333 -29.92 16.62 -9.93
C LEU A 333 -28.67 15.73 -10.01
N ILE A 334 -28.79 14.47 -9.59
CA ILE A 334 -27.72 13.46 -9.73
C ILE A 334 -27.44 13.18 -11.21
N GLU A 335 -28.48 13.02 -12.03
CA GLU A 335 -28.36 12.78 -13.48
C GLU A 335 -27.65 13.93 -14.21
N MET A 336 -27.88 15.18 -13.79
CA MET A 336 -27.22 16.35 -14.36
C MET A 336 -25.77 16.52 -13.87
N ALA A 337 -25.41 15.96 -12.72
CA ALA A 337 -24.10 16.15 -12.13
C ALA A 337 -23.01 15.42 -12.91
N ASP A 338 -21.85 16.05 -13.04
CA ASP A 338 -20.65 15.44 -13.63
C ASP A 338 -20.00 14.43 -12.67
N LEU A 339 -20.21 14.64 -11.37
CA LEU A 339 -19.77 13.74 -10.32
C LEU A 339 -20.84 13.69 -9.23
N ALA A 340 -21.34 12.49 -8.93
CA ALA A 340 -22.18 12.26 -7.76
C ALA A 340 -21.54 11.21 -6.86
N THR A 341 -21.50 11.46 -5.55
CA THR A 341 -21.02 10.51 -4.55
C THR A 341 -22.06 10.38 -3.45
N GLU A 342 -22.49 9.14 -3.22
CA GLU A 342 -23.31 8.79 -2.07
C GLU A 342 -22.41 8.32 -0.91
N MET A 343 -22.53 9.01 0.23
CA MET A 343 -21.88 8.59 1.47
C MET A 343 -22.80 7.64 2.21
N GLU A 344 -22.55 6.35 2.07
CA GLU A 344 -23.27 5.31 2.78
C GLU A 344 -22.87 5.26 4.27
N LEU A 345 -23.84 5.06 5.15
CA LEU A 345 -23.58 4.94 6.58
C LEU A 345 -23.28 3.49 6.96
N LEU A 346 -22.00 3.11 6.96
CA LEU A 346 -21.57 1.78 7.41
C LEU A 346 -21.58 1.65 8.95
N LYS A 347 -21.06 2.67 9.66
CA LYS A 347 -21.04 2.72 11.12
C LYS A 347 -20.97 4.19 11.59
N HIS A 348 -21.65 4.50 12.69
CA HIS A 348 -21.57 5.83 13.32
C HIS A 348 -21.62 5.70 14.84
N PRO A 349 -20.73 6.37 15.59
CA PRO A 349 -20.64 6.21 17.05
C PRO A 349 -21.82 6.86 17.79
N PHE A 350 -22.57 7.75 17.13
CA PHE A 350 -23.79 8.36 17.69
C PHE A 350 -24.83 7.33 18.17
N ARG A 351 -25.06 6.24 17.40
CA ARG A 351 -25.98 5.17 17.82
C ARG A 351 -25.46 4.36 19.01
N SER A 352 -24.17 4.49 19.33
CA SER A 352 -23.51 3.89 20.49
C SER A 352 -23.36 4.88 21.65
N GLY A 353 -24.07 6.03 21.63
CA GLY A 353 -24.12 7.00 22.72
C GLY A 353 -22.98 8.03 22.72
N VAL A 354 -22.11 8.06 21.72
CA VAL A 354 -21.04 9.07 21.63
C VAL A 354 -21.62 10.39 21.12
N LYS A 355 -21.47 11.45 21.92
CA LYS A 355 -21.86 12.82 21.55
C LYS A 355 -20.97 13.39 20.44
N ALA A 356 -21.48 14.40 19.73
CA ALA A 356 -20.69 15.19 18.79
C ALA A 356 -19.48 15.86 19.50
N GLN A 357 -18.34 15.88 18.83
CA GLN A 357 -17.06 16.36 19.35
C GLN A 357 -16.48 17.45 18.44
N PRO A 358 -15.86 18.49 19.03
CA PRO A 358 -15.15 19.51 18.27
C PRO A 358 -13.98 18.89 17.49
N GLY A 359 -13.81 19.30 16.24
CA GLY A 359 -12.81 18.76 15.31
C GLY A 359 -13.22 17.46 14.62
N VAL A 360 -14.37 16.87 14.98
CA VAL A 360 -14.92 15.66 14.33
C VAL A 360 -16.26 15.97 13.69
N GLU A 361 -17.23 16.49 14.44
CA GLU A 361 -18.57 16.85 13.96
C GLU A 361 -18.73 18.33 13.64
N PHE A 362 -18.02 19.22 14.34
CA PHE A 362 -18.11 20.67 14.19
C PHE A 362 -16.81 21.40 14.52
#